data_AF-A0A101VXG1-F1
#
_entry.id   AF-A0A101VXG1-F1
#
_cell.length_a   1.000
_cell.length_b   1.000
_cell.length_c   1.000
_cell.angle_alpha   90.00
_cell.angle_beta   90.00
_cell.angle_gamma   90.00
#
_symmetry.space_group_name_H-M   'P 1'
#
loop_
_entity.id
_entity.type
_entity.pdbx_description
1 polymer ?
#
loop_
_entity_poly.entity_id
_entity_poly.type
_entity_poly.pdbx_seq_one_letter_code
_entity_poly.pdbx_strand_id
1 'polypeptide(L)'
;MEIREDVIIPLGYGKFVRSDKIIALEPIEEDRGPGRRTRVFVEQMASPLIASRTETSVLTDMVETPKEIIEATASFELLHDIYDDINQIGPMLRKSIKKEAQLDLDKIERKIEEILKHEITFE
;
A
#
# COMPACT_ATOMS: atom_id res chain seq x y z
N MET A 1 -5.22 -11.19 -14.02
CA MET A 1 -3.83 -11.03 -13.57
C MET A 1 -3.12 -12.34 -13.84
N GLU A 2 -1.98 -12.30 -14.53
CA GLU A 2 -1.11 -13.48 -14.72
C GLU A 2 0.07 -13.37 -13.76
N ILE A 3 0.35 -14.44 -13.01
CA ILE A 3 1.50 -14.52 -12.12
C ILE A 3 2.71 -14.83 -12.99
N ARG A 4 3.77 -14.03 -12.85
CA ARG A 4 5.06 -14.33 -13.47
C ARG A 4 5.66 -15.52 -12.77
N GLU A 5 5.89 -16.61 -13.47
CA GLU A 5 6.56 -17.78 -12.89
C GLU A 5 8.07 -17.54 -12.75
N ASP A 6 8.71 -18.24 -11.82
CA ASP A 6 10.17 -18.22 -11.58
C ASP A 6 10.79 -16.86 -11.20
N VAL A 7 9.97 -15.85 -10.84
CA VAL A 7 10.48 -14.54 -10.38
C VAL A 7 10.70 -14.53 -8.87
N ILE A 8 11.83 -13.99 -8.43
CA ILE A 8 12.14 -13.77 -7.02
C ILE A 8 11.56 -12.44 -6.54
N ILE A 9 10.74 -12.51 -5.51
CA ILE A 9 10.03 -11.39 -4.89
C ILE A 9 10.68 -11.03 -3.56
N PRO A 10 11.17 -9.79 -3.39
CA PRO A 10 11.72 -9.34 -2.11
C PRO A 10 10.59 -9.01 -1.12
N LEU A 11 10.66 -9.55 0.09
CA LEU A 11 9.70 -9.29 1.16
C LEU A 11 10.18 -8.21 2.15
N GLY A 12 11.39 -7.67 1.93
CA GLY A 12 12.08 -6.75 2.84
C GLY A 12 12.99 -7.47 3.85
N TYR A 13 13.95 -6.73 4.41
CA TYR A 13 14.96 -7.25 5.37
C TYR A 13 15.70 -8.51 4.88
N GLY A 14 16.03 -8.58 3.60
CA GLY A 14 16.79 -9.70 3.01
C GLY A 14 16.00 -11.00 2.86
N LYS A 15 14.67 -10.98 3.02
CA LYS A 15 13.81 -12.12 2.75
C LYS A 15 13.36 -12.10 1.30
N PHE A 16 13.36 -13.28 0.68
CA PHE A 16 12.98 -13.47 -0.71
C PHE A 16 12.12 -14.71 -0.84
N VAL A 17 11.19 -14.70 -1.79
CA VAL A 17 10.32 -15.84 -2.09
C VAL A 17 10.11 -15.93 -3.59
N ARG A 18 9.82 -17.13 -4.08
CA ARG A 18 9.37 -17.33 -5.45
C ARG A 18 7.89 -16.92 -5.59
N SER A 19 7.60 -16.11 -6.60
CA SER A 19 6.25 -15.65 -6.98
C SER A 19 5.25 -16.79 -7.12
N ASP A 20 5.60 -17.84 -7.86
CA ASP A 20 4.77 -19.03 -8.09
C ASP A 20 4.55 -19.92 -6.86
N LYS A 21 5.18 -19.58 -5.72
CA LYS A 21 5.04 -20.28 -4.44
C LYS A 21 4.26 -19.49 -3.40
N ILE A 22 3.91 -18.23 -3.65
CA ILE A 22 3.02 -17.47 -2.78
C ILE A 22 1.58 -17.93 -3.04
N ILE A 23 0.91 -18.40 -2.00
CA ILE A 23 -0.47 -18.91 -2.08
C ILE A 23 -1.50 -17.96 -1.47
N ALA A 24 -1.08 -17.04 -0.58
CA ALA A 24 -1.94 -16.01 0.00
C ALA A 24 -1.11 -14.84 0.56
N LEU A 25 -1.73 -13.67 0.63
CA LEU A 25 -1.23 -12.47 1.27
C LEU A 25 -2.29 -11.96 2.25
N GLU A 26 -1.89 -11.64 3.48
CA GLU A 26 -2.80 -11.13 4.51
C GLU A 26 -2.16 -9.91 5.20
N PRO A 27 -2.81 -8.73 5.18
CA PRO A 27 -2.32 -7.57 5.91
C PRO A 27 -2.27 -7.83 7.41
N ILE A 28 -1.27 -7.27 8.08
CA ILE A 28 -1.13 -7.32 9.54
C ILE A 28 -1.76 -6.04 10.11
N GLU A 29 -2.94 -6.19 10.70
CA GLU A 29 -3.68 -5.09 11.33
C GLU A 29 -3.26 -4.90 12.80
N GLU A 30 -3.25 -5.99 13.57
CA GLU A 30 -2.86 -6.00 14.98
C GLU A 30 -1.36 -6.36 15.16
N ASP A 31 -0.73 -5.84 16.23
CA ASP A 31 0.70 -6.06 16.53
C ASP A 31 1.65 -5.72 15.36
N ARG A 32 1.32 -4.64 14.63
CA ARG A 32 1.97 -4.14 13.40
C ARG A 32 3.34 -3.50 13.65
N GLY A 33 4.11 -4.04 14.60
CA GLY A 33 5.44 -3.56 14.99
C GLY A 33 6.37 -3.31 13.79
N PRO A 34 7.53 -2.67 14.00
CA PRO A 34 8.38 -2.20 12.91
C PRO A 34 8.67 -3.28 11.85
N GLY A 35 8.41 -2.96 10.58
CA GLY A 35 8.65 -3.86 9.46
C GLY A 35 7.70 -5.05 9.33
N ARG A 36 6.55 -5.01 10.03
CA ARG A 36 5.48 -6.02 9.92
C ARG A 36 4.31 -5.39 9.16
N ARG A 37 4.11 -5.81 7.92
CA ARG A 37 3.05 -5.27 7.05
C ARG A 37 2.13 -6.36 6.54
N THR A 38 2.69 -7.48 6.07
CA THR A 38 1.90 -8.55 5.45
C THR A 38 2.43 -9.92 5.84
N ARG A 39 1.53 -10.86 6.12
CA ARG A 39 1.82 -12.29 6.21
C ARG A 39 1.77 -12.88 4.81
N VAL A 40 2.87 -13.47 4.39
CA VAL A 40 3.05 -14.10 3.08
C VAL A 40 3.04 -15.61 3.28
N PHE A 41 1.99 -16.25 2.78
CA PHE A 41 1.84 -17.70 2.86
C PHE A 41 2.52 -18.33 1.66
N VAL A 42 3.42 -19.27 1.92
CA VAL A 42 4.24 -19.92 0.91
C VAL A 42 3.94 -21.41 0.90
N GLU A 43 3.84 -21.99 -0.29
CA GLU A 43 3.64 -23.41 -0.49
C GLU A 43 4.66 -24.22 0.34
N GLN A 44 4.19 -25.27 1.02
CA GLN A 44 5.00 -26.19 1.82
C GLN A 44 5.69 -25.57 3.05
N MET A 45 5.36 -24.32 3.43
CA MET A 45 5.81 -23.72 4.69
C MET A 45 4.71 -23.78 5.76
N ALA A 46 5.09 -24.16 6.98
CA ALA A 46 4.16 -24.31 8.10
C ALA A 46 3.71 -22.98 8.71
N SER A 47 4.47 -21.90 8.52
CA SER A 47 4.16 -20.57 9.04
C SER A 47 4.42 -19.50 7.97
N PRO A 48 3.64 -18.40 7.97
CA PRO A 48 3.81 -17.35 6.98
C PRO A 48 5.09 -16.56 7.24
N LEU A 49 5.69 -16.07 6.16
CA LEU A 49 6.77 -15.10 6.22
C LEU A 49 6.17 -13.72 6.51
N ILE A 50 6.80 -12.98 7.41
CA ILE A 50 6.42 -11.59 7.66
C ILE A 50 7.21 -10.68 6.72
N ALA A 51 6.49 -10.01 5.83
CA ALA A 51 7.00 -9.00 4.93
C ALA A 51 6.91 -7.60 5.56
N SER A 52 7.90 -6.77 5.24
CA SER A 52 7.90 -5.33 5.55
C SER A 52 7.27 -4.49 4.44
N ARG A 53 6.57 -5.15 3.52
CA ARG A 53 5.89 -4.56 2.37
C ARG A 53 4.41 -4.91 2.45
N THR A 54 3.58 -4.04 1.88
CA THR A 54 2.13 -4.28 1.75
C THR A 54 1.86 -5.44 0.80
N GLU A 55 0.69 -6.05 0.94
CA GLU A 55 0.19 -7.10 0.07
C GLU A 55 0.12 -6.63 -1.37
N THR A 56 -0.31 -5.40 -1.60
CA THR A 56 -0.36 -4.78 -2.93
C THR A 56 1.03 -4.61 -3.53
N SER A 57 2.02 -4.15 -2.76
CA SER A 57 3.42 -4.10 -3.20
C SER A 57 3.98 -5.47 -3.57
N VAL A 58 3.67 -6.51 -2.78
CA VAL A 58 4.13 -7.89 -3.06
C VAL A 58 3.42 -8.45 -4.30
N LEU A 59 2.10 -8.26 -4.41
CA LEU A 59 1.30 -8.70 -5.54
C LEU A 59 1.77 -8.05 -6.85
N THR A 60 2.08 -6.76 -6.81
CA THR A 60 2.56 -6.00 -7.97
C THR A 60 3.85 -6.57 -8.56
N ASP A 61 4.77 -7.03 -7.70
CA ASP A 61 6.00 -7.68 -8.17
C ASP A 61 5.75 -9.11 -8.70
N MET A 62 4.71 -9.78 -8.21
CA MET A 62 4.33 -11.13 -8.65
C MET A 62 3.72 -11.14 -10.05
N VAL A 63 3.14 -10.03 -10.50
CA VAL A 63 2.43 -9.95 -11.79
C VAL A 63 3.26 -9.20 -12.83
N GLU A 64 3.02 -9.51 -14.11
CA GLU A 64 3.69 -8.85 -15.22
C GLU A 64 3.05 -7.50 -15.49
N THR A 65 3.36 -6.54 -14.61
CA THR A 65 2.78 -5.21 -14.61
C THR A 65 3.78 -4.21 -15.17
N PRO A 66 3.43 -3.44 -16.23
CA PRO A 66 4.24 -2.34 -16.73
C PRO A 66 4.67 -1.40 -15.60
N LYS A 67 5.92 -0.92 -15.64
CA LYS A 67 6.52 -0.05 -14.62
C LYS A 67 5.65 1.16 -14.28
N GLU A 68 4.97 1.68 -15.29
CA GLU A 68 4.04 2.80 -15.19
C GLU A 68 2.85 2.48 -14.28
N ILE A 69 2.34 1.25 -14.31
CA ILE A 69 1.24 0.80 -13.46
C ILE A 69 1.75 0.60 -12.02
N ILE A 70 2.96 0.06 -11.83
CA ILE A 70 3.58 -0.07 -10.50
C ILE A 70 3.76 1.31 -9.84
N GLU A 71 4.28 2.28 -10.59
CA GLU A 71 4.48 3.65 -10.10
C GLU A 71 3.16 4.36 -9.79
N ALA A 72 2.13 4.12 -10.62
CA ALA A 72 0.79 4.62 -10.35
C ALA A 72 0.24 4.02 -9.05
N THR A 73 0.28 2.69 -8.87
CA THR A 73 -0.19 2.01 -7.66
C THR A 73 0.50 2.51 -6.40
N ALA A 74 1.83 2.64 -6.41
CA ALA A 74 2.57 3.17 -5.26
C ALA A 74 2.20 4.64 -4.96
N SER A 75 1.91 5.43 -6.00
CA SER A 75 1.43 6.81 -5.83
C SER A 75 0.04 6.85 -5.21
N PHE A 76 -0.85 5.93 -5.60
CA PHE A 76 -2.19 5.79 -5.03
C PHE A 76 -2.17 5.34 -3.56
N GLU A 77 -1.31 4.37 -3.20
CA GLU A 77 -1.12 3.96 -1.80
C GLU A 77 -0.69 5.14 -0.92
N LEU A 78 0.29 5.93 -1.38
CA LEU A 78 0.74 7.13 -0.67
C LEU A 78 -0.38 8.17 -0.52
N LEU A 79 -1.21 8.35 -1.54
CA LEU A 79 -2.35 9.28 -1.49
C LEU A 79 -3.39 8.81 -0.47
N HIS A 80 -3.64 7.49 -0.38
CA HIS A 80 -4.50 6.90 0.65
C HIS A 80 -3.97 7.17 2.06
N ASP A 81 -2.67 6.92 2.30
CA ASP A 81 -2.03 7.19 3.59
C ASP A 81 -2.17 8.68 3.98
N ILE A 82 -1.91 9.59 3.04
CA ILE A 82 -2.03 11.05 3.27
C ILE A 82 -3.49 11.44 3.55
N TYR A 83 -4.45 10.85 2.84
CA TYR A 83 -5.88 11.12 3.05
C TYR A 83 -6.32 10.72 4.47
N ASP A 84 -5.91 9.55 4.92
CA ASP A 84 -6.21 9.04 6.26
C ASP A 84 -5.57 9.91 7.35
N ASP A 85 -4.30 10.31 7.16
CA ASP A 85 -3.61 11.23 8.07
C ASP A 85 -4.35 12.58 8.17
N ILE A 86 -4.79 13.15 7.04
CA ILE A 86 -5.55 14.41 7.03
C ILE A 86 -6.90 14.23 7.75
N ASN A 87 -7.60 13.12 7.55
CA ASN A 87 -8.88 12.83 8.20
C ASN A 87 -8.79 12.74 9.72
N GLN A 88 -7.64 12.32 10.26
CA GLN A 88 -7.41 12.28 11.69
C GLN A 88 -7.21 13.68 12.31
N ILE A 89 -6.95 14.71 11.51
CA ILE A 89 -6.74 16.08 11.99
C ILE A 89 -8.08 16.73 12.34
N GLY A 90 -8.29 17.01 13.63
CA GLY A 90 -9.50 17.67 14.12
C GLY A 90 -9.70 19.12 13.64
N PRO A 91 -10.94 19.66 13.74
CA PRO A 91 -11.34 20.93 13.13
C PRO A 91 -10.58 22.15 13.67
N MET A 92 -10.10 22.12 14.91
CA MET A 92 -9.32 23.22 15.49
C MET A 92 -7.93 23.34 14.85
N LEU A 93 -7.24 22.22 14.64
CA LEU A 93 -5.92 22.19 14.02
C LEU A 93 -6.01 22.56 12.53
N ARG A 94 -7.04 22.07 11.82
CA ARG A 94 -7.32 22.48 10.43
C ARG A 94 -7.44 23.99 10.28
N LYS A 95 -8.19 24.66 11.18
CA LYS A 95 -8.34 26.12 11.18
C LYS A 95 -7.03 26.85 11.47
N SER A 96 -6.23 26.37 12.42
CA SER A 96 -4.92 26.96 12.75
C SER A 96 -3.94 26.83 11.57
N ILE A 97 -3.80 25.63 10.98
CA ILE A 97 -2.94 25.38 9.81
C ILE A 97 -3.32 26.27 8.63
N LYS A 98 -4.62 26.42 8.36
CA LYS A 98 -5.11 27.31 7.30
C LYS A 98 -4.77 28.77 7.55
N LYS A 99 -4.81 29.22 8.81
CA LYS A 99 -4.53 30.61 9.18
C LYS A 99 -3.03 30.92 9.22
N GLU A 100 -2.23 29.99 9.73
CA GLU A 100 -0.81 30.20 10.03
C GLU A 100 0.10 29.80 8.87
N ALA A 101 -0.21 28.71 8.18
CA ALA A 101 0.58 28.18 7.06
C ALA A 101 -0.05 28.43 5.68
N GLN A 102 -1.24 29.06 5.63
CA GLN A 102 -2.01 29.26 4.39
C GLN A 102 -2.29 27.96 3.62
N LEU A 103 -2.33 26.84 4.35
CA LEU A 103 -2.53 25.50 3.81
C LEU A 103 -3.98 25.04 4.08
N ASP A 104 -4.76 24.85 3.02
CA ASP A 104 -6.15 24.41 3.11
C ASP A 104 -6.25 22.88 3.01
N LEU A 105 -6.24 22.21 4.16
CA LEU A 105 -6.33 20.75 4.23
C LEU A 105 -7.65 20.22 3.67
N ASP A 106 -8.77 20.94 3.84
CA ASP A 106 -10.07 20.52 3.29
C ASP A 106 -10.07 20.54 1.76
N LYS A 107 -9.29 21.44 1.15
CA LYS A 107 -9.11 21.50 -0.31
C LYS A 107 -8.21 20.37 -0.81
N ILE A 108 -7.16 20.02 -0.05
CA ILE A 108 -6.25 18.92 -0.39
C ILE A 108 -6.98 17.59 -0.28
N GLU A 109 -7.69 17.37 0.83
CA GLU A 109 -8.53 16.19 1.06
C GLU A 109 -9.49 15.94 -0.10
N ARG A 110 -10.26 16.96 -0.51
CA ARG A 110 -11.19 16.86 -1.66
C ARG A 110 -10.51 16.46 -2.96
N LYS A 111 -9.33 17.02 -3.25
CA LYS A 111 -8.57 16.67 -4.46
C LYS A 111 -8.07 15.24 -4.44
N ILE A 112 -7.58 14.78 -3.28
CA ILE A 112 -7.14 13.40 -3.11
C ILE A 112 -8.36 12.47 -3.26
N GLU A 113 -9.48 12.78 -2.61
CA GLU A 113 -10.72 12.02 -2.72
C GLU A 113 -11.22 11.93 -4.17
N GLU A 114 -11.15 13.01 -4.95
CA GLU A 114 -11.48 13.00 -6.37
C GLU A 114 -10.58 12.05 -7.16
N ILE A 115 -9.26 12.07 -6.92
CA ILE A 115 -8.29 11.19 -7.59
C ILE A 115 -8.55 9.72 -7.23
N LEU A 116 -8.76 9.42 -5.95
CA LEU A 116 -9.05 8.06 -5.46
C LEU A 116 -10.40 7.53 -5.98
N LYS A 117 -11.44 8.38 -6.07
CA LYS A 117 -12.76 7.98 -6.61
C LYS A 117 -12.73 7.64 -8.10
N HIS A 118 -11.84 8.26 -8.89
CA HIS A 118 -11.74 7.96 -10.32
C HIS A 118 -11.21 6.54 -10.56
N GLU A 119 -10.41 5.96 -9.67
CA GLU A 119 -9.96 4.55 -9.75
C GLU A 119 -11.16 3.58 -9.71
N ILE A 120 -12.15 3.85 -8.84
CA ILE A 120 -13.34 3.02 -8.65
C ILE A 120 -14.24 2.96 -9.91
N THR A 121 -14.09 3.92 -10.82
CA THR A 121 -14.95 4.03 -12.02
C THR A 121 -14.37 3.34 -13.26
N PHE A 122 -13.13 2.84 -13.20
CA PHE A 122 -12.48 2.14 -14.31
C PHE A 122 -12.63 0.60 -14.27
N GLU A 123 -13.47 0.05 -13.39
CA GLU A 123 -13.89 -1.37 -13.38
C GLU A 123 -15.08 -1.67 -14.30
#